data_AF-F2B281-F1
#
_entry.id   AF-F2B281-F1
#
_cell.length_a   1.000
_cell.length_b   1.000
_cell.length_c   1.000
_cell.angle_alpha   90.00
_cell.angle_beta   90.00
_cell.angle_gamma   90.00
#
_symmetry.space_group_name_H-M   'P 1'
#
loop_
_entity.id
_entity.type
_entity.pdbx_description
1 polymer ?
#
loop_
_entity_poly.entity_id
_entity_poly.type
_entity_poly.pdbx_seq_one_letter_code
_entity_poly.pdbx_strand_id
1 'polypeptide(L)'
;MPSKFLHCLKSFSPLAGALTIAAGSVFISGCSEPKPMTFEPNLVHSMKYELKEGIEMEQASKDAFWIVTEMFGTPEQPKLPEVAMEDEDFASLVSLDNLMMASGPADAEGRGLYQKHCAICHGISGDGRGSSSAILNPYPRDYRKGIFKFKSTERGEKPTREDLATLIKNGIQGTAMVALPKLTDEQIEAHIGKAIDTLSDDEVEAVNEEVIDQQTEALTDYVIYLSWRGELERTLIDDAIFELDLEGGDRIINPAHKNSADEEEKELFEEGWEIAEDYALEIADAWLAAPDAIVEVPEPPADLPVADNYEEFVAFQNGEQAEALAESIKRGQELYVGKIALCSKCHGVNGLGDGQTTDFDDWTKEWTLGIGIKPENRDALIPLLARGALPPINAKPRNFTTGLFHGGGTANDLYIRITQGIEGSPMPAATFVDGEFEEDDVWHLINYLRSLQTPPEPEEESTEEPKPTEVAIR
;
A
#
# COMPACT_ATOMS: atom_id res chain seq x y z
N MET A 1 20.60 28.54 72.12
CA MET A 1 20.83 27.96 73.45
C MET A 1 20.69 26.44 73.36
N PRO A 2 21.62 25.62 73.90
CA PRO A 2 21.56 24.15 73.84
C PRO A 2 21.19 23.45 75.17
N SER A 3 20.51 22.29 75.09
CA SER A 3 20.06 21.40 76.21
C SER A 3 19.48 20.09 75.61
N LYS A 4 19.12 18.97 76.28
CA LYS A 4 19.73 17.99 77.24
C LYS A 4 18.67 16.86 77.40
N PHE A 5 18.90 15.59 77.80
CA PHE A 5 20.04 14.77 78.25
C PHE A 5 19.91 13.38 77.53
N LEU A 6 20.94 12.76 76.97
CA LEU A 6 21.98 11.86 77.57
C LEU A 6 21.52 10.44 78.03
N HIS A 7 22.16 9.41 77.44
CA HIS A 7 22.53 8.08 78.01
C HIS A 7 21.38 7.04 78.24
N CYS A 8 21.63 5.71 78.35
CA CYS A 8 22.91 4.99 78.50
C CYS A 8 23.01 3.59 77.80
N LEU A 9 24.24 3.33 77.35
CA LEU A 9 24.98 2.13 76.93
C LEU A 9 24.62 0.70 77.46
N LYS A 10 24.72 -0.30 76.54
CA LYS A 10 25.39 -1.65 76.64
C LYS A 10 24.87 -2.67 77.72
N SER A 11 25.04 -4.00 77.63
CA SER A 11 25.85 -4.93 76.80
C SER A 11 25.26 -6.38 76.78
N PHE A 12 25.88 -7.27 76.00
CA PHE A 12 25.94 -8.76 76.08
C PHE A 12 25.13 -9.65 75.11
N SER A 13 25.88 -10.49 74.39
CA SER A 13 25.50 -11.75 73.72
C SER A 13 26.22 -12.92 74.45
N PRO A 14 25.85 -14.21 74.26
CA PRO A 14 26.24 -14.95 73.05
C PRO A 14 25.27 -16.05 72.55
N LEU A 15 25.62 -16.57 71.36
CA LEU A 15 25.19 -17.77 70.63
C LEU A 15 24.16 -18.75 71.26
N ALA A 16 23.13 -19.03 70.47
CA ALA A 16 22.73 -20.38 70.09
C ALA A 16 22.23 -20.36 68.62
N GLY A 17 22.50 -21.39 67.83
CA GLY A 17 22.25 -21.39 66.37
C GLY A 17 21.13 -22.35 65.93
N ALA A 18 20.46 -21.99 64.83
CA ALA A 18 19.59 -22.86 64.04
C ALA A 18 19.73 -22.49 62.54
N LEU A 19 19.38 -23.40 61.64
CA LEU A 19 19.76 -23.38 60.23
C LEU A 19 18.54 -23.26 59.30
N THR A 20 18.67 -22.53 58.18
CA THR A 20 17.69 -22.41 57.07
C THR A 20 16.33 -21.80 57.48
N ILE A 21 15.51 -21.22 56.59
CA ILE A 21 15.37 -21.35 55.13
C ILE A 21 15.52 -19.98 54.44
N ALA A 22 16.11 -19.94 53.24
CA ALA A 22 16.08 -18.75 52.40
C ALA A 22 14.69 -18.61 51.73
N ALA A 23 13.99 -17.50 51.97
CA ALA A 23 12.78 -17.18 51.25
C ALA A 23 13.13 -16.86 49.79
N GLY A 24 12.80 -17.75 48.86
CA GLY A 24 12.99 -17.51 47.44
C GLY A 24 12.07 -16.40 46.96
N SER A 25 12.64 -15.32 46.41
CA SER A 25 11.87 -14.31 45.68
C SER A 25 11.27 -14.96 44.43
N VAL A 26 9.99 -15.30 44.49
CA VAL A 26 9.24 -15.73 43.31
C VAL A 26 9.09 -14.51 42.41
N PHE A 27 9.97 -14.42 41.41
CA PHE A 27 9.70 -13.61 40.23
C PHE A 27 8.50 -14.21 39.53
N ILE A 28 7.33 -13.63 39.77
CA ILE A 28 6.15 -13.89 38.95
C ILE A 28 6.44 -13.21 37.61
N SER A 29 6.99 -13.97 36.67
CA SER A 29 7.05 -13.58 35.26
C SER A 29 5.61 -13.40 34.79
N GLY A 30 5.16 -12.15 34.75
CA GLY A 30 3.85 -11.81 34.20
C GLY A 30 3.89 -12.05 32.70
N CYS A 31 3.39 -13.20 32.25
CA CYS A 31 2.98 -13.37 30.87
C CYS A 31 1.83 -12.41 30.62
N SER A 32 2.13 -11.22 30.09
CA SER A 32 1.13 -10.40 29.44
C SER A 32 0.57 -11.19 28.27
N GLU A 33 -0.74 -11.45 28.28
CA GLU A 33 -1.42 -11.98 27.10
C GLU A 33 -1.11 -11.05 25.90
N PRO A 34 -0.79 -11.59 24.72
CA PRO A 34 -0.52 -10.76 23.55
C PRO A 34 -1.75 -9.90 23.28
N LYS A 35 -1.56 -8.59 23.09
CA LYS A 35 -2.66 -7.70 22.73
C LYS A 35 -3.24 -8.20 21.39
N PRO A 36 -4.56 -8.44 21.28
CA PRO A 36 -5.16 -8.84 20.02
C PRO A 36 -4.89 -7.78 18.95
N MET A 37 -4.73 -8.22 17.71
CA MET A 37 -4.54 -7.35 16.58
C MET A 37 -5.83 -6.60 16.26
N THR A 38 -5.71 -5.31 15.99
CA THR A 38 -6.82 -4.40 15.74
C THR A 38 -6.51 -3.57 14.50
N PHE A 39 -7.48 -3.41 13.61
CA PHE A 39 -7.41 -2.32 12.63
C PHE A 39 -7.37 -0.96 13.37
N GLU A 40 -6.73 0.04 12.77
CA GLU A 40 -6.77 1.43 13.24
C GLU A 40 -7.79 2.23 12.43
N PRO A 41 -8.66 3.04 13.08
CA PRO A 41 -9.57 3.93 12.38
C PRO A 41 -8.85 5.00 11.56
N ASN A 42 -9.51 5.55 10.54
CA ASN A 42 -8.95 6.54 9.63
C ASN A 42 -8.94 7.97 10.22
N LEU A 43 -8.30 8.12 11.39
CA LEU A 43 -8.27 9.34 12.19
C LEU A 43 -7.67 10.55 11.45
N VAL A 44 -6.82 10.34 10.44
CA VAL A 44 -6.30 11.41 9.57
C VAL A 44 -7.40 11.98 8.68
N HIS A 45 -8.27 11.12 8.16
CA HIS A 45 -9.33 11.48 7.24
C HIS A 45 -10.51 12.14 7.95
N SER A 46 -10.88 11.72 9.17
CA SER A 46 -11.84 12.46 10.00
C SER A 46 -11.29 13.80 10.49
N MET A 47 -10.04 13.86 10.95
CA MET A 47 -9.38 15.12 11.36
C MET A 47 -9.24 16.14 10.21
N LYS A 48 -9.20 15.72 8.93
CA LYS A 48 -9.17 16.66 7.80
C LYS A 48 -10.42 17.57 7.82
N TYR A 49 -11.59 17.02 8.20
CA TYR A 49 -12.84 17.76 8.28
C TYR A 49 -12.97 18.57 9.58
N GLU A 50 -12.51 18.00 10.70
CA GLU A 50 -12.39 18.71 12.00
C GLU A 50 -11.62 20.04 11.85
N LEU A 51 -10.55 20.06 11.04
CA LEU A 51 -9.76 21.27 10.75
C LEU A 51 -10.32 22.17 9.64
N LYS A 52 -11.12 21.63 8.71
CA LYS A 52 -11.63 22.36 7.53
C LYS A 52 -12.95 23.06 7.82
N GLU A 53 -13.90 22.33 8.39
CA GLU A 53 -15.26 22.81 8.68
C GLU A 53 -15.42 23.27 10.14
N GLY A 54 -14.61 22.73 11.06
CA GLY A 54 -14.68 23.05 12.50
C GLY A 54 -15.64 22.16 13.31
N ILE A 55 -16.08 21.04 12.74
CA ILE A 55 -17.06 20.09 13.31
C ILE A 55 -16.33 18.91 13.97
N GLU A 56 -16.76 18.49 15.16
CA GLU A 56 -16.11 17.41 15.95
C GLU A 56 -16.37 16.02 15.35
N MET A 57 -15.40 15.48 14.59
CA MET A 57 -15.57 14.21 13.86
C MET A 57 -15.34 12.94 14.70
N GLU A 58 -15.14 13.04 16.02
CA GLU A 58 -14.81 11.87 16.87
C GLU A 58 -15.94 10.83 16.91
N GLN A 59 -17.21 11.25 16.79
CA GLN A 59 -18.34 10.32 16.82
C GLN A 59 -18.55 9.63 15.46
N ALA A 60 -18.63 10.39 14.37
CA ALA A 60 -18.68 9.84 13.01
C ALA A 60 -17.52 8.85 12.74
N SER A 61 -16.30 9.18 13.19
CA SER A 61 -15.13 8.31 13.05
C SER A 61 -15.21 7.02 13.90
N LYS A 62 -16.00 6.96 14.97
CA LYS A 62 -16.28 5.72 15.72
C LYS A 62 -17.38 4.90 15.06
N ASP A 63 -18.39 5.58 14.51
CA ASP A 63 -19.56 4.95 13.93
C ASP A 63 -19.21 4.24 12.62
N ALA A 64 -18.53 4.94 11.71
CA ALA A 64 -17.97 4.33 10.50
C ALA A 64 -17.03 3.16 10.83
N PHE A 65 -16.09 3.34 11.76
CA PHE A 65 -15.16 2.28 12.17
C PHE A 65 -15.86 1.08 12.82
N TRP A 66 -16.98 1.28 13.52
CA TRP A 66 -17.78 0.17 14.04
C TRP A 66 -18.46 -0.60 12.90
N ILE A 67 -19.13 0.09 11.97
CA ILE A 67 -19.77 -0.53 10.79
C ILE A 67 -18.77 -1.43 10.06
N VAL A 68 -17.61 -0.88 9.66
CA VAL A 68 -16.60 -1.64 8.93
C VAL A 68 -15.86 -2.71 9.77
N THR A 69 -16.11 -2.77 11.08
CA THR A 69 -15.59 -3.84 11.96
C THR A 69 -16.64 -4.92 12.21
N GLU A 70 -17.93 -4.59 12.21
CA GLU A 70 -19.01 -5.58 12.22
C GLU A 70 -19.10 -6.31 10.88
N MET A 71 -19.08 -5.58 9.75
CA MET A 71 -19.18 -6.12 8.40
C MET A 71 -17.96 -6.95 8.00
N PHE A 72 -16.76 -6.36 8.07
CA PHE A 72 -15.52 -7.00 7.59
C PHE A 72 -14.74 -7.74 8.68
N GLY A 73 -15.13 -7.61 9.96
CA GLY A 73 -14.45 -8.31 11.06
C GLY A 73 -13.12 -7.68 11.47
N THR A 74 -12.12 -8.53 11.74
CA THR A 74 -10.87 -8.17 12.45
C THR A 74 -9.63 -8.75 11.75
N PRO A 75 -8.41 -8.28 12.06
CA PRO A 75 -7.18 -8.83 11.47
C PRO A 75 -6.89 -10.30 11.77
N GLU A 76 -7.61 -10.92 12.70
CA GLU A 76 -7.49 -12.35 13.08
C GLU A 76 -8.70 -13.19 12.63
N GLN A 77 -9.82 -12.53 12.35
CA GLN A 77 -11.10 -13.12 11.92
C GLN A 77 -11.76 -12.15 10.91
N PRO A 78 -11.33 -12.16 9.63
CA PRO A 78 -11.99 -11.41 8.58
C PRO A 78 -13.38 -12.01 8.28
N LYS A 79 -14.24 -11.16 7.70
CA LYS A 79 -15.57 -11.47 7.19
C LYS A 79 -15.78 -10.76 5.86
N LEU A 80 -16.88 -11.06 5.18
CA LEU A 80 -17.45 -10.23 4.12
C LEU A 80 -18.82 -9.70 4.57
N PRO A 81 -19.31 -8.58 4.01
CA PRO A 81 -20.68 -8.12 4.23
C PRO A 81 -21.68 -9.22 3.86
N GLU A 82 -22.73 -9.41 4.68
CA GLU A 82 -23.69 -10.51 4.48
C GLU A 82 -24.42 -10.37 3.13
N VAL A 83 -24.83 -9.15 2.77
CA VAL A 83 -25.42 -8.83 1.45
C VAL A 83 -24.52 -9.23 0.26
N ALA A 84 -23.20 -9.06 0.38
CA ALA A 84 -22.23 -9.40 -0.66
C ALA A 84 -21.92 -10.91 -0.73
N MET A 85 -22.45 -11.70 0.20
CA MET A 85 -22.41 -13.17 0.18
C MET A 85 -23.72 -13.82 -0.31
N GLU A 86 -24.82 -13.05 -0.45
CA GLU A 86 -26.08 -13.54 -1.01
C GLU A 86 -26.12 -13.48 -2.55
N ASP A 87 -25.21 -12.73 -3.16
CA ASP A 87 -25.05 -12.57 -4.60
C ASP A 87 -23.84 -13.38 -5.14
N GLU A 88 -24.01 -14.06 -6.28
CA GLU A 88 -22.98 -14.96 -6.83
C GLU A 88 -21.78 -14.21 -7.45
N ASP A 89 -21.98 -13.00 -7.97
CA ASP A 89 -20.92 -12.21 -8.59
C ASP A 89 -20.08 -11.51 -7.49
N PHE A 90 -20.72 -10.89 -6.49
CA PHE A 90 -20.01 -10.29 -5.35
C PHE A 90 -19.28 -11.32 -4.47
N ALA A 91 -19.84 -12.52 -4.30
CA ALA A 91 -19.18 -13.62 -3.59
C ALA A 91 -17.91 -14.13 -4.32
N SER A 92 -17.74 -13.80 -5.61
CA SER A 92 -16.53 -14.14 -6.37
C SER A 92 -15.37 -13.14 -6.20
N LEU A 93 -15.64 -11.94 -5.66
CA LEU A 93 -14.67 -10.85 -5.61
C LEU A 93 -13.42 -11.18 -4.78
N VAL A 94 -13.57 -11.88 -3.65
CA VAL A 94 -12.48 -12.31 -2.75
C VAL A 94 -12.82 -13.64 -2.07
N SER A 95 -11.87 -14.58 -2.02
CA SER A 95 -12.07 -15.89 -1.38
C SER A 95 -11.88 -15.80 0.14
N LEU A 96 -12.86 -16.30 0.91
CA LEU A 96 -12.77 -16.32 2.37
C LEU A 96 -11.61 -17.20 2.88
N ASP A 97 -11.28 -18.28 2.19
CA ASP A 97 -10.12 -19.13 2.53
C ASP A 97 -8.79 -18.38 2.29
N ASN A 98 -8.70 -17.60 1.22
CA ASN A 98 -7.58 -16.70 0.93
C ASN A 98 -7.43 -15.61 2.00
N LEU A 99 -8.54 -14.96 2.38
CA LEU A 99 -8.55 -13.98 3.48
C LEU A 99 -8.12 -14.63 4.80
N MET A 100 -8.54 -15.86 5.08
CA MET A 100 -8.12 -16.61 6.27
C MET A 100 -6.63 -16.96 6.23
N MET A 101 -6.06 -17.30 5.08
CA MET A 101 -4.62 -17.56 4.91
C MET A 101 -3.77 -16.28 5.06
N ALA A 102 -4.27 -15.13 4.60
CA ALA A 102 -3.56 -13.86 4.70
C ALA A 102 -3.61 -13.21 6.09
N SER A 103 -4.77 -13.31 6.76
CA SER A 103 -5.03 -12.76 8.11
C SER A 103 -4.44 -13.62 9.24
N GLY A 104 -4.35 -13.04 10.44
CA GLY A 104 -3.72 -13.66 11.62
C GLY A 104 -2.25 -13.26 11.83
N PRO A 105 -1.64 -13.59 12.98
CA PRO A 105 -0.29 -13.18 13.32
C PRO A 105 0.77 -13.95 12.50
N ALA A 106 1.98 -13.40 12.40
CA ALA A 106 3.04 -13.94 11.54
C ALA A 106 3.62 -15.30 11.98
N ASP A 107 3.27 -15.78 13.18
CA ASP A 107 3.60 -17.11 13.70
C ASP A 107 2.43 -18.10 13.62
N ALA A 108 1.28 -17.72 13.06
CA ALA A 108 0.15 -18.62 12.87
C ALA A 108 0.41 -19.67 11.77
N GLU A 109 0.12 -20.93 12.10
CA GLU A 109 0.17 -22.08 11.21
C GLU A 109 -0.91 -21.93 10.10
N GLY A 110 -0.51 -22.08 8.84
CA GLY A 110 -1.40 -21.92 7.67
C GLY A 110 -1.97 -20.52 7.46
N ARG A 111 -1.52 -19.50 8.20
CA ARG A 111 -2.14 -18.16 8.25
C ARG A 111 -1.10 -17.02 8.28
N GLY A 112 -1.57 -15.76 8.31
CA GLY A 112 -0.76 -14.58 8.61
C GLY A 112 0.22 -14.12 7.52
N LEU A 113 0.01 -14.47 6.25
CA LEU A 113 0.88 -14.03 5.15
C LEU A 113 1.02 -12.49 5.10
N TYR A 114 -0.08 -11.75 5.28
CA TYR A 114 -0.01 -10.29 5.23
C TYR A 114 0.83 -9.72 6.37
N GLN A 115 0.79 -10.35 7.56
CA GLN A 115 1.63 -9.97 8.69
C GLN A 115 3.11 -10.33 8.49
N LYS A 116 3.40 -11.42 7.76
CA LYS A 116 4.77 -11.86 7.40
C LYS A 116 5.41 -10.94 6.36
N HIS A 117 4.68 -10.56 5.31
CA HIS A 117 5.25 -9.95 4.10
C HIS A 117 4.92 -8.46 3.92
N CYS A 118 3.73 -8.00 4.34
CA CYS A 118 3.21 -6.68 3.95
C CYS A 118 3.13 -5.68 5.11
N ALA A 119 2.62 -6.10 6.27
CA ALA A 119 2.22 -5.19 7.36
C ALA A 119 3.35 -4.35 7.96
N ILE A 120 4.61 -4.79 7.85
CA ILE A 120 5.79 -4.01 8.27
C ILE A 120 5.90 -2.67 7.51
N CYS A 121 5.42 -2.63 6.27
CA CYS A 121 5.34 -1.43 5.42
C CYS A 121 3.90 -0.91 5.30
N HIS A 122 2.94 -1.76 4.95
CA HIS A 122 1.58 -1.32 4.65
C HIS A 122 0.67 -1.15 5.88
N GLY A 123 1.12 -1.55 7.07
CA GLY A 123 0.34 -1.47 8.32
C GLY A 123 -0.78 -2.51 8.38
N ILE A 124 -1.27 -2.80 9.59
CA ILE A 124 -2.34 -3.80 9.82
C ILE A 124 -3.61 -3.45 9.03
N SER A 125 -3.93 -2.16 8.98
CA SER A 125 -5.13 -1.59 8.35
C SER A 125 -4.98 -1.33 6.85
N GLY A 126 -3.86 -1.73 6.23
CA GLY A 126 -3.54 -1.33 4.86
C GLY A 126 -3.35 0.19 4.70
N ASP A 127 -2.96 0.90 5.76
CA ASP A 127 -2.93 2.35 5.84
C ASP A 127 -1.60 2.99 5.41
N GLY A 128 -0.64 2.19 4.97
CA GLY A 128 0.70 2.64 4.60
C GLY A 128 1.56 3.10 5.79
N ARG A 129 1.18 2.74 7.03
CA ARG A 129 1.84 3.20 8.28
C ARG A 129 2.42 2.05 9.10
N GLY A 130 2.87 0.98 8.43
CA GLY A 130 3.71 -0.06 9.06
C GLY A 130 4.98 0.51 9.70
N SER A 131 5.61 -0.25 10.60
CA SER A 131 6.72 0.25 11.44
C SER A 131 7.97 0.74 10.70
N SER A 132 8.16 0.36 9.43
CA SER A 132 9.25 0.88 8.57
C SER A 132 8.88 2.14 7.77
N SER A 133 7.58 2.42 7.58
CA SER A 133 7.08 3.34 6.53
C SER A 133 7.72 4.72 6.53
N ALA A 134 7.88 5.31 7.72
CA ALA A 134 8.36 6.67 7.88
C ALA A 134 9.80 6.91 7.38
N ILE A 135 10.60 5.86 7.13
CA ILE A 135 11.95 5.97 6.54
C ILE A 135 12.00 5.62 5.05
N LEU A 136 10.88 5.22 4.43
CA LEU A 136 10.81 4.84 3.02
C LEU A 136 10.53 6.06 2.12
N ASN A 137 11.00 6.01 0.87
CA ASN A 137 10.65 6.98 -0.17
C ASN A 137 10.65 6.27 -1.54
N PRO A 138 9.48 6.14 -2.22
CA PRO A 138 8.15 6.61 -1.80
C PRO A 138 7.64 5.90 -0.54
N TYR A 139 6.62 6.48 0.10
CA TYR A 139 5.90 5.79 1.18
C TYR A 139 5.06 4.61 0.63
N PRO A 140 4.82 3.57 1.46
CA PRO A 140 3.89 2.49 1.13
C PRO A 140 2.48 3.01 0.77
N ARG A 141 1.73 2.21 0.03
CA ARG A 141 0.35 2.54 -0.34
C ARG A 141 -0.58 2.38 0.86
N ASP A 142 -1.27 3.46 1.22
CA ASP A 142 -2.53 3.41 1.94
C ASP A 142 -3.62 2.95 0.96
N TYR A 143 -4.01 1.68 1.07
CA TYR A 143 -5.01 0.99 0.25
C TYR A 143 -6.42 1.47 0.52
N ARG A 144 -6.68 2.02 1.71
CA ARG A 144 -8.03 2.46 2.14
C ARG A 144 -8.60 3.59 1.28
N LYS A 145 -7.81 4.18 0.38
CA LYS A 145 -8.26 5.19 -0.59
C LYS A 145 -8.86 4.62 -1.87
N GLY A 146 -8.69 3.32 -2.17
CA GLY A 146 -9.07 2.74 -3.48
C GLY A 146 -8.19 3.13 -4.67
N ILE A 147 -7.20 4.02 -4.49
CA ILE A 147 -6.39 4.59 -5.59
C ILE A 147 -5.07 3.84 -5.74
N PHE A 148 -4.87 3.18 -6.88
CA PHE A 148 -3.66 2.41 -7.20
C PHE A 148 -2.86 3.08 -8.35
N LYS A 149 -1.52 2.99 -8.28
CA LYS A 149 -0.62 3.76 -9.16
C LYS A 149 -0.26 3.09 -10.47
N PHE A 150 -0.20 1.76 -10.45
CA PHE A 150 0.30 0.93 -11.54
C PHE A 150 -0.77 -0.14 -11.74
N LYS A 151 -1.43 -0.09 -12.89
CA LYS A 151 -2.64 -0.85 -13.24
C LYS A 151 -2.79 -0.87 -14.77
N SER A 152 -3.54 -1.81 -15.32
CA SER A 152 -3.84 -1.87 -16.76
C SER A 152 -5.09 -1.06 -17.13
N THR A 153 -5.85 -0.59 -16.14
CA THR A 153 -7.16 0.06 -16.31
C THR A 153 -7.11 1.59 -16.45
N GLU A 154 -8.23 2.16 -16.93
CA GLU A 154 -8.41 3.61 -17.10
C GLU A 154 -8.25 4.43 -15.81
N ARG A 155 -7.90 5.71 -15.94
CA ARG A 155 -7.64 6.63 -14.82
C ARG A 155 -8.91 6.94 -14.03
N GLY A 156 -8.96 6.48 -12.77
CA GLY A 156 -10.14 6.52 -11.89
C GLY A 156 -10.64 5.11 -11.50
N GLU A 157 -10.48 4.13 -12.40
CA GLU A 157 -11.03 2.79 -12.23
C GLU A 157 -10.20 1.91 -11.28
N LYS A 158 -10.77 0.79 -10.81
CA LYS A 158 -10.02 -0.17 -9.97
C LYS A 158 -8.92 -0.88 -10.78
N PRO A 159 -7.80 -1.28 -10.16
CA PRO A 159 -6.85 -2.18 -10.80
C PRO A 159 -7.49 -3.57 -10.94
N THR A 160 -7.07 -4.33 -11.96
CA THR A 160 -7.46 -5.74 -12.06
C THR A 160 -6.82 -6.57 -10.95
N ARG A 161 -7.33 -7.78 -10.72
CA ARG A 161 -6.69 -8.75 -9.81
C ARG A 161 -5.28 -9.11 -10.27
N GLU A 162 -5.05 -9.20 -11.58
CA GLU A 162 -3.73 -9.47 -12.16
C GLU A 162 -2.75 -8.31 -11.93
N ASP A 163 -3.18 -7.05 -12.08
CA ASP A 163 -2.34 -5.89 -11.77
C ASP A 163 -1.77 -5.96 -10.35
N LEU A 164 -2.61 -6.34 -9.39
CA LEU A 164 -2.19 -6.50 -7.99
C LEU A 164 -1.32 -7.74 -7.80
N ALA A 165 -1.70 -8.89 -8.37
CA ALA A 165 -0.96 -10.14 -8.27
C ALA A 165 0.47 -10.00 -8.82
N THR A 166 0.62 -9.46 -10.04
CA THR A 166 1.93 -9.21 -10.65
C THR A 166 2.80 -8.26 -9.83
N LEU A 167 2.23 -7.22 -9.20
CA LEU A 167 2.99 -6.29 -8.34
C LEU A 167 3.33 -6.88 -6.95
N ILE A 168 2.53 -7.82 -6.44
CA ILE A 168 2.79 -8.54 -5.18
C ILE A 168 3.87 -9.59 -5.40
N LYS A 169 3.73 -10.42 -6.45
CA LYS A 169 4.68 -11.50 -6.80
C LYS A 169 6.07 -10.94 -7.11
N ASN A 170 6.15 -9.91 -7.97
CA ASN A 170 7.42 -9.38 -8.50
C ASN A 170 7.95 -8.14 -7.77
N GLY A 171 7.15 -7.48 -6.93
CA GLY A 171 7.49 -6.21 -6.31
C GLY A 171 7.46 -5.03 -7.29
N ILE A 172 8.01 -3.89 -6.85
CA ILE A 172 7.99 -2.61 -7.57
C ILE A 172 9.42 -2.09 -7.70
N GLN A 173 9.99 -2.20 -8.90
CA GLN A 173 11.37 -1.81 -9.21
C GLN A 173 11.69 -0.38 -8.74
N GLY A 174 12.87 -0.20 -8.14
CA GLY A 174 13.34 1.09 -7.64
C GLY A 174 12.67 1.56 -6.33
N THR A 175 11.91 0.70 -5.65
CA THR A 175 11.28 0.97 -4.35
C THR A 175 11.67 -0.07 -3.30
N ALA A 176 11.11 0.05 -2.08
CA ALA A 176 11.26 -0.95 -1.01
C ALA A 176 10.21 -2.08 -1.05
N MET A 177 9.26 -2.06 -2.00
CA MET A 177 8.37 -3.19 -2.23
C MET A 177 9.09 -4.21 -3.10
N VAL A 178 9.58 -5.29 -2.48
CA VAL A 178 10.30 -6.38 -3.15
C VAL A 178 9.35 -7.50 -3.55
N ALA A 179 9.81 -8.39 -4.43
CA ALA A 179 9.15 -9.65 -4.77
C ALA A 179 8.89 -10.51 -3.51
N LEU A 180 7.93 -11.43 -3.60
CA LEU A 180 7.78 -12.46 -2.56
C LEU A 180 9.07 -13.31 -2.48
N PRO A 181 9.54 -13.63 -1.26
CA PRO A 181 10.74 -14.44 -1.11
C PRO A 181 10.47 -15.87 -1.58
N LYS A 182 11.45 -16.47 -2.26
CA LYS A 182 11.46 -17.93 -2.46
C LYS A 182 11.38 -18.66 -1.12
N LEU A 183 10.72 -19.80 -1.12
CA LEU A 183 10.67 -20.69 0.03
C LEU A 183 12.08 -21.18 0.41
N THR A 184 12.31 -21.39 1.71
CA THR A 184 13.46 -22.19 2.16
C THR A 184 13.16 -23.68 2.01
N ASP A 185 14.21 -24.50 1.95
CA ASP A 185 14.12 -25.96 1.96
C ASP A 185 13.18 -26.47 3.05
N GLU A 186 13.28 -25.91 4.27
CA GLU A 186 12.42 -26.25 5.42
C GLU A 186 10.93 -25.96 5.17
N GLN A 187 10.61 -24.87 4.45
CA GLN A 187 9.23 -24.52 4.06
C GLN A 187 8.72 -25.44 2.95
N ILE A 188 9.57 -25.80 1.99
CA ILE A 188 9.25 -26.75 0.92
C ILE A 188 8.97 -28.13 1.52
N GLU A 189 9.86 -28.66 2.35
CA GLU A 189 9.68 -29.95 3.06
C GLU A 189 8.40 -29.98 3.92
N ALA A 190 8.09 -28.87 4.61
CA ALA A 190 6.88 -28.74 5.41
C ALA A 190 5.60 -28.74 4.55
N HIS A 191 5.63 -28.15 3.35
CA HIS A 191 4.52 -28.15 2.41
C HIS A 191 4.29 -29.53 1.78
N ILE A 192 5.36 -30.18 1.28
CA ILE A 192 5.26 -31.47 0.55
C ILE A 192 5.24 -32.72 1.46
N GLY A 193 5.57 -32.58 2.75
CA GLY A 193 5.57 -33.67 3.73
C GLY A 193 6.64 -34.75 3.50
N LYS A 194 7.68 -34.44 2.71
CA LYS A 194 8.81 -35.32 2.38
C LYS A 194 10.10 -34.50 2.26
N ALA A 195 11.25 -35.17 2.40
CA ALA A 195 12.55 -34.51 2.32
C ALA A 195 12.85 -33.97 0.90
N ILE A 196 13.52 -32.83 0.81
CA ILE A 196 13.81 -32.14 -0.45
C ILE A 196 14.83 -32.91 -1.31
N ASP A 197 15.67 -33.75 -0.68
CA ASP A 197 16.59 -34.67 -1.37
C ASP A 197 15.89 -35.80 -2.17
N THR A 198 14.56 -35.87 -2.09
CA THR A 198 13.70 -36.75 -2.90
C THR A 198 13.10 -36.08 -4.14
N LEU A 199 13.46 -34.83 -4.41
CA LEU A 199 13.07 -34.06 -5.60
C LEU A 199 14.28 -33.81 -6.51
N SER A 200 14.00 -33.52 -7.78
CA SER A 200 14.92 -32.85 -8.71
C SER A 200 14.73 -31.33 -8.65
N ASP A 201 15.76 -30.58 -9.05
CA ASP A 201 15.78 -29.10 -9.05
C ASP A 201 14.54 -28.50 -9.75
N ASP A 202 14.11 -29.10 -10.88
CA ASP A 202 12.92 -28.71 -11.64
C ASP A 202 11.61 -28.90 -10.82
N GLU A 203 11.52 -29.96 -10.00
CA GLU A 203 10.37 -30.20 -9.12
C GLU A 203 10.40 -29.28 -7.89
N VAL A 204 11.59 -28.89 -7.41
CA VAL A 204 11.75 -27.94 -6.30
C VAL A 204 11.27 -26.55 -6.72
N GLU A 205 11.67 -26.08 -7.91
CA GLU A 205 11.22 -24.80 -8.43
C GLU A 205 9.71 -24.80 -8.72
N ALA A 206 9.15 -25.88 -9.29
CA ALA A 206 7.71 -25.98 -9.55
C ALA A 206 6.87 -25.88 -8.26
N VAL A 207 7.29 -26.51 -7.15
CA VAL A 207 6.62 -26.39 -5.84
C VAL A 207 6.79 -24.97 -5.27
N ASN A 208 7.95 -24.36 -5.46
CA ASN A 208 8.20 -22.99 -5.03
C ASN A 208 7.32 -21.98 -5.81
N GLU A 209 7.13 -22.16 -7.12
CA GLU A 209 6.19 -21.37 -7.94
C GLU A 209 4.73 -21.58 -7.50
N GLU A 210 4.26 -22.83 -7.36
CA GLU A 210 2.89 -23.18 -6.93
C GLU A 210 2.52 -22.50 -5.59
N VAL A 211 3.44 -22.51 -4.62
CA VAL A 211 3.21 -21.88 -3.31
C VAL A 211 3.35 -20.37 -3.35
N ILE A 212 4.24 -19.80 -4.17
CA ILE A 212 4.31 -18.35 -4.37
C ILE A 212 3.03 -17.83 -5.01
N ASP A 213 2.42 -18.57 -5.94
CA ASP A 213 1.17 -18.16 -6.58
C ASP A 213 -0.02 -18.26 -5.64
N GLN A 214 -0.13 -19.33 -4.84
CA GLN A 214 -1.12 -19.41 -3.76
C GLN A 214 -0.96 -18.26 -2.73
N GLN A 215 0.27 -17.88 -2.37
CA GLN A 215 0.52 -16.73 -1.49
C GLN A 215 0.17 -15.41 -2.18
N THR A 216 0.40 -15.28 -3.48
CA THR A 216 0.09 -14.09 -4.28
C THR A 216 -1.42 -13.88 -4.37
N GLU A 217 -2.20 -14.94 -4.64
CA GLU A 217 -3.67 -14.90 -4.61
C GLU A 217 -4.17 -14.48 -3.23
N ALA A 218 -3.72 -15.16 -2.16
CA ALA A 218 -4.14 -14.86 -0.79
C ALA A 218 -3.85 -13.42 -0.37
N LEU A 219 -2.67 -12.88 -0.74
CA LEU A 219 -2.31 -11.49 -0.47
C LEU A 219 -3.07 -10.50 -1.35
N THR A 220 -3.36 -10.85 -2.60
CA THR A 220 -4.17 -10.01 -3.51
C THR A 220 -5.58 -9.83 -2.97
N ASP A 221 -6.22 -10.92 -2.59
CA ASP A 221 -7.55 -10.92 -1.97
C ASP A 221 -7.58 -10.04 -0.71
N TYR A 222 -6.55 -10.16 0.14
CA TYR A 222 -6.45 -9.38 1.36
C TYR A 222 -6.18 -7.89 1.11
N VAL A 223 -5.45 -7.53 0.05
CA VAL A 223 -5.28 -6.12 -0.37
C VAL A 223 -6.59 -5.53 -0.87
N ILE A 224 -7.38 -6.28 -1.67
CA ILE A 224 -8.71 -5.86 -2.11
C ILE A 224 -9.65 -5.68 -0.91
N TYR A 225 -9.70 -6.66 0.00
CA TYR A 225 -10.48 -6.60 1.24
C TYR A 225 -10.10 -5.40 2.14
N LEU A 226 -8.80 -5.11 2.32
CA LEU A 226 -8.34 -3.94 3.08
C LEU A 226 -8.70 -2.62 2.38
N SER A 227 -8.69 -2.61 1.04
CA SER A 227 -9.08 -1.46 0.24
C SER A 227 -10.58 -1.21 0.39
N TRP A 228 -11.42 -2.20 0.07
CA TRP A 228 -12.89 -2.16 0.18
C TRP A 228 -13.37 -1.75 1.59
N ARG A 229 -12.87 -2.39 2.65
CA ARG A 229 -13.17 -2.02 4.05
C ARG A 229 -12.78 -0.56 4.34
N GLY A 230 -11.61 -0.15 3.88
CA GLY A 230 -11.05 1.18 4.13
C GLY A 230 -11.72 2.29 3.34
N GLU A 231 -12.22 1.97 2.15
CA GLU A 231 -13.02 2.85 1.32
C GLU A 231 -14.40 3.08 1.94
N LEU A 232 -15.09 2.03 2.38
CA LEU A 232 -16.38 2.18 3.09
C LEU A 232 -16.23 3.04 4.35
N GLU A 233 -15.14 2.85 5.11
CA GLU A 233 -14.86 3.68 6.29
C GLU A 233 -14.68 5.17 5.93
N ARG A 234 -14.20 5.47 4.72
CA ARG A 234 -14.09 6.85 4.22
C ARG A 234 -15.41 7.36 3.65
N THR A 235 -16.11 6.60 2.82
CA THR A 235 -17.41 6.99 2.24
C THR A 235 -18.40 7.36 3.33
N LEU A 236 -18.48 6.57 4.41
CA LEU A 236 -19.31 6.87 5.57
C LEU A 236 -18.89 8.16 6.33
N ILE A 237 -17.60 8.53 6.32
CA ILE A 237 -17.11 9.78 6.95
C ILE A 237 -17.25 10.99 6.00
N ASP A 238 -17.06 10.79 4.70
CA ASP A 238 -17.25 11.80 3.65
C ASP A 238 -18.75 12.12 3.48
N ASP A 239 -19.67 11.16 3.61
CA ASP A 239 -21.13 11.38 3.61
C ASP A 239 -21.62 12.09 4.87
N ALA A 240 -21.21 11.61 6.05
CA ALA A 240 -21.64 12.14 7.35
C ALA A 240 -21.34 13.64 7.58
N ILE A 241 -20.35 14.21 6.89
CA ILE A 241 -20.01 15.64 6.98
C ILE A 241 -20.81 16.52 6.01
N PHE A 242 -21.54 15.93 5.04
CA PHE A 242 -22.35 16.67 4.08
C PHE A 242 -23.86 16.51 4.30
N GLU A 243 -24.34 15.34 4.73
CA GLU A 243 -25.78 15.04 4.80
C GLU A 243 -26.36 14.97 6.24
N LEU A 244 -25.54 14.90 7.30
CA LEU A 244 -26.00 14.78 8.71
C LEU A 244 -25.75 16.04 9.55
N ASP A 245 -26.66 16.39 10.47
CA ASP A 245 -26.45 17.45 11.46
C ASP A 245 -25.66 16.93 12.68
N LEU A 246 -24.35 16.73 12.48
CA LEU A 246 -23.42 16.28 13.52
C LEU A 246 -23.32 17.24 14.72
N GLU A 247 -23.67 18.53 14.56
CA GLU A 247 -23.77 19.47 15.69
C GLU A 247 -25.11 19.35 16.44
N GLY A 248 -26.20 19.03 15.73
CA GLY A 248 -27.52 18.69 16.28
C GLY A 248 -27.53 17.36 17.05
N GLY A 249 -26.64 16.45 16.68
CA GLY A 249 -26.43 15.15 17.33
C GLY A 249 -26.74 13.93 16.46
N ASP A 250 -26.92 14.13 15.15
CA ASP A 250 -27.09 13.04 14.19
C ASP A 250 -25.85 12.14 14.13
N ARG A 251 -26.05 10.89 13.72
CA ARG A 251 -25.00 9.85 13.68
C ARG A 251 -25.23 8.89 12.54
N ILE A 252 -24.13 8.41 11.95
CA ILE A 252 -24.12 7.41 10.89
C ILE A 252 -24.88 6.15 11.33
N ILE A 253 -24.63 5.69 12.56
CA ILE A 253 -25.37 4.58 13.17
C ILE A 253 -25.24 4.61 14.69
N ASN A 254 -26.22 4.06 15.42
CA ASN A 254 -26.10 3.82 16.86
C ASN A 254 -26.10 2.31 17.20
N PRO A 255 -24.95 1.70 17.56
CA PRO A 255 -24.88 0.27 17.88
C PRO A 255 -25.83 -0.21 18.98
N ALA A 256 -26.25 0.69 19.89
CA ALA A 256 -27.22 0.38 20.93
C ALA A 256 -28.63 0.09 20.38
N HIS A 257 -28.97 0.64 19.21
CA HIS A 257 -30.31 0.53 18.60
C HIS A 257 -30.53 -0.78 17.84
N LYS A 258 -29.45 -1.52 17.46
CA LYS A 258 -29.51 -2.78 16.67
C LYS A 258 -30.48 -3.84 17.22
N ASN A 259 -30.77 -3.78 18.52
CA ASN A 259 -31.73 -4.65 19.19
C ASN A 259 -32.64 -3.84 20.15
N SER A 260 -33.01 -2.60 19.79
CA SER A 260 -33.93 -1.83 20.63
C SER A 260 -35.32 -2.46 20.68
N ALA A 261 -36.06 -2.11 21.73
CA ALA A 261 -37.49 -2.38 21.87
C ALA A 261 -38.35 -1.14 21.58
N ASP A 262 -37.71 -0.03 21.20
CA ASP A 262 -38.36 1.11 20.57
C ASP A 262 -38.19 0.97 19.04
N GLU A 263 -39.29 1.10 18.30
CA GLU A 263 -39.30 0.88 16.85
C GLU A 263 -38.67 2.06 16.10
N GLU A 264 -38.75 3.31 16.63
CA GLU A 264 -38.15 4.50 16.00
C GLU A 264 -36.62 4.48 16.13
N GLU A 265 -36.11 4.06 17.30
CA GLU A 265 -34.67 3.79 17.47
C GLU A 265 -34.17 2.71 16.50
N LYS A 266 -34.97 1.65 16.31
CA LYS A 266 -34.61 0.49 15.48
C LYS A 266 -34.68 0.79 13.98
N GLU A 267 -35.70 1.52 13.52
CA GLU A 267 -35.86 1.97 12.12
C GLU A 267 -34.62 2.79 11.69
N LEU A 268 -34.20 3.75 12.53
CA LEU A 268 -32.97 4.53 12.33
C LEU A 268 -31.67 3.70 12.35
N PHE A 269 -31.65 2.51 12.96
CA PHE A 269 -30.51 1.59 12.86
C PHE A 269 -30.51 0.83 11.53
N GLU A 270 -31.68 0.40 11.09
CA GLU A 270 -31.84 -0.37 9.86
C GLU A 270 -31.57 0.51 8.62
N GLU A 271 -32.07 1.76 8.59
CA GLU A 271 -31.74 2.75 7.55
C GLU A 271 -30.23 3.02 7.46
N GLY A 272 -29.56 3.29 8.60
CA GLY A 272 -28.12 3.55 8.64
C GLY A 272 -27.24 2.32 8.35
N TRP A 273 -27.80 1.11 8.40
CA TRP A 273 -27.13 -0.12 8.00
C TRP A 273 -27.35 -0.42 6.50
N GLU A 274 -28.56 -0.19 5.98
CA GLU A 274 -28.89 -0.32 4.55
C GLU A 274 -28.02 0.61 3.69
N ILE A 275 -27.87 1.88 4.08
CA ILE A 275 -26.95 2.85 3.42
C ILE A 275 -25.49 2.35 3.41
N ALA A 276 -25.04 1.72 4.49
CA ALA A 276 -23.69 1.17 4.56
C ALA A 276 -23.51 -0.12 3.74
N GLU A 277 -24.57 -0.89 3.54
CA GLU A 277 -24.60 -2.06 2.66
C GLU A 277 -24.62 -1.65 1.18
N ASP A 278 -25.41 -0.65 0.80
CA ASP A 278 -25.40 -0.05 -0.55
C ASP A 278 -24.00 0.47 -0.91
N TYR A 279 -23.38 1.30 -0.06
CA TYR A 279 -22.00 1.75 -0.29
C TYR A 279 -20.98 0.60 -0.31
N ALA A 280 -21.20 -0.49 0.42
CA ALA A 280 -20.34 -1.67 0.34
C ALA A 280 -20.46 -2.34 -1.04
N LEU A 281 -21.67 -2.46 -1.59
CA LEU A 281 -21.92 -3.01 -2.92
C LEU A 281 -21.36 -2.11 -4.03
N GLU A 282 -21.58 -0.78 -3.99
CA GLU A 282 -21.05 0.15 -4.99
C GLU A 282 -19.51 0.08 -5.09
N ILE A 283 -18.81 -0.02 -3.96
CA ILE A 283 -17.35 -0.18 -3.96
C ILE A 283 -16.94 -1.53 -4.56
N ALA A 284 -17.69 -2.60 -4.28
CA ALA A 284 -17.42 -3.94 -4.81
C ALA A 284 -17.69 -4.04 -6.33
N ASP A 285 -18.73 -3.36 -6.83
CA ASP A 285 -19.09 -3.33 -8.26
C ASP A 285 -17.97 -2.68 -9.09
N ALA A 286 -17.42 -1.57 -8.60
CA ALA A 286 -16.23 -0.95 -9.19
C ALA A 286 -15.02 -1.89 -9.25
N TRP A 287 -14.88 -2.84 -8.30
CA TRP A 287 -13.82 -3.86 -8.35
C TRP A 287 -14.13 -5.00 -9.32
N LEU A 288 -15.40 -5.39 -9.49
CA LEU A 288 -15.84 -6.39 -10.46
C LEU A 288 -15.77 -5.86 -11.90
N ALA A 289 -16.04 -4.57 -12.12
CA ALA A 289 -15.97 -3.89 -13.42
C ALA A 289 -14.54 -3.66 -13.94
N ALA A 290 -13.51 -3.82 -13.09
CA ALA A 290 -12.11 -3.56 -13.44
C ALA A 290 -11.60 -4.25 -14.74
N PRO A 291 -11.97 -5.51 -15.06
CA PRO A 291 -11.52 -6.16 -16.31
C PRO A 291 -12.11 -5.54 -17.58
N ASP A 292 -13.30 -4.95 -17.51
CA ASP A 292 -13.93 -4.25 -18.66
C ASP A 292 -13.35 -2.84 -18.85
N ALA A 293 -12.61 -2.32 -17.85
CA ALA A 293 -11.95 -1.02 -17.86
C ALA A 293 -10.46 -1.07 -18.27
N ILE A 294 -9.97 -2.19 -18.81
CA ILE A 294 -8.59 -2.34 -19.29
C ILE A 294 -8.36 -1.44 -20.52
N VAL A 295 -7.25 -0.69 -20.51
CA VAL A 295 -6.91 0.24 -21.60
C VAL A 295 -6.51 -0.55 -22.86
N GLU A 296 -7.28 -0.38 -23.94
CA GLU A 296 -6.87 -0.82 -25.27
C GLU A 296 -5.62 -0.02 -25.71
N VAL A 297 -4.46 -0.67 -25.72
CA VAL A 297 -3.23 -0.09 -26.27
C VAL A 297 -3.21 -0.35 -27.79
N PRO A 298 -3.11 0.69 -28.65
CA PRO A 298 -3.04 0.49 -30.09
C PRO A 298 -1.70 -0.14 -30.49
N GLU A 299 -1.68 -0.88 -31.61
CA GLU A 299 -0.42 -1.32 -32.22
C GLU A 299 0.36 -0.10 -32.74
N PRO A 300 1.70 -0.03 -32.56
CA PRO A 300 2.50 1.05 -33.11
C PRO A 300 2.47 1.06 -34.64
N PRO A 301 2.61 2.24 -35.30
CA PRO A 301 2.69 2.34 -36.76
C PRO A 301 3.72 1.39 -37.38
N ALA A 302 3.36 0.70 -38.46
CA ALA A 302 4.13 -0.45 -38.97
C ALA A 302 5.52 -0.11 -39.56
N ASP A 303 5.82 1.17 -39.77
CA ASP A 303 7.14 1.71 -40.16
C ASP A 303 7.94 2.28 -38.96
N LEU A 304 7.35 2.30 -37.77
CA LEU A 304 7.94 2.84 -36.54
C LEU A 304 8.54 1.73 -35.66
N PRO A 305 9.88 1.61 -35.56
CA PRO A 305 10.48 0.74 -34.54
C PRO A 305 10.13 1.26 -33.14
N VAL A 306 9.57 0.40 -32.29
CA VAL A 306 9.29 0.65 -30.87
C VAL A 306 9.80 -0.56 -30.10
N ALA A 307 10.62 -0.32 -29.06
CA ALA A 307 11.23 -1.38 -28.28
C ALA A 307 10.59 -1.55 -26.89
N ASP A 308 10.34 -2.80 -26.50
CA ASP A 308 9.87 -3.18 -25.17
C ASP A 308 10.96 -3.06 -24.10
N ASN A 309 12.23 -3.14 -24.49
CA ASN A 309 13.35 -3.13 -23.56
C ASN A 309 14.60 -2.44 -24.16
N TYR A 310 15.66 -2.32 -23.35
CA TYR A 310 16.89 -1.63 -23.77
C TYR A 310 17.74 -2.43 -24.78
N GLU A 311 17.75 -3.77 -24.69
CA GLU A 311 18.50 -4.62 -25.62
C GLU A 311 17.93 -4.53 -27.03
N GLU A 312 16.59 -4.62 -27.15
CA GLU A 312 15.88 -4.42 -28.42
C GLU A 312 16.04 -3.00 -28.98
N PHE A 313 16.01 -1.97 -28.12
CA PHE A 313 16.29 -0.60 -28.54
C PHE A 313 17.69 -0.47 -29.16
N VAL A 314 18.70 -1.07 -28.53
CA VAL A 314 20.08 -1.13 -29.07
C VAL A 314 20.15 -1.96 -30.35
N ALA A 315 19.36 -3.03 -30.47
CA ALA A 315 19.26 -3.82 -31.71
C ALA A 315 18.71 -2.99 -32.88
N PHE A 316 17.60 -2.26 -32.69
CA PHE A 316 17.06 -1.34 -33.70
C PHE A 316 18.04 -0.21 -34.04
N GLN A 317 18.74 0.36 -33.04
CA GLN A 317 19.73 1.43 -33.23
C GLN A 317 20.94 1.00 -34.09
N ASN A 318 21.25 -0.30 -34.13
CA ASN A 318 22.35 -0.86 -34.93
C ASN A 318 21.87 -1.67 -36.16
N GLY A 319 20.55 -1.77 -36.37
CA GLY A 319 19.91 -2.57 -37.41
C GLY A 319 19.44 -1.77 -38.63
N GLU A 320 18.64 -2.41 -39.49
CA GLU A 320 18.12 -1.80 -40.72
C GLU A 320 17.12 -0.66 -40.46
N GLN A 321 16.52 -0.61 -39.27
CA GLN A 321 15.54 0.41 -38.85
C GLN A 321 16.17 1.65 -38.17
N ALA A 322 17.51 1.73 -38.07
CA ALA A 322 18.20 2.76 -37.30
C ALA A 322 17.90 4.22 -37.72
N GLU A 323 17.63 4.45 -39.01
CA GLU A 323 17.27 5.79 -39.53
C GLU A 323 15.86 6.21 -39.08
N ALA A 324 14.87 5.32 -39.21
CA ALA A 324 13.51 5.53 -38.71
C ALA A 324 13.46 5.71 -37.18
N LEU A 325 14.26 4.94 -36.44
CA LEU A 325 14.40 5.11 -35.00
C LEU A 325 14.99 6.48 -34.65
N ALA A 326 15.99 6.96 -35.39
CA ALA A 326 16.59 8.28 -35.15
C ALA A 326 15.61 9.44 -35.43
N GLU A 327 14.76 9.33 -36.46
CA GLU A 327 13.69 10.29 -36.71
C GLU A 327 12.60 10.25 -35.61
N SER A 328 12.23 9.04 -35.16
CA SER A 328 11.31 8.82 -34.04
C SER A 328 11.79 9.44 -32.73
N ILE A 329 13.04 9.16 -32.33
CA ILE A 329 13.69 9.74 -31.14
C ILE A 329 13.67 11.28 -31.21
N LYS A 330 13.90 11.86 -32.40
CA LYS A 330 13.87 13.31 -32.59
C LYS A 330 12.44 13.88 -32.43
N ARG A 331 11.41 13.26 -33.00
CA ARG A 331 10.00 13.67 -32.79
C ARG A 331 9.62 13.56 -31.31
N GLY A 332 10.00 12.48 -30.65
CA GLY A 332 9.81 12.28 -29.22
C GLY A 332 10.50 13.36 -28.37
N GLN A 333 11.73 13.74 -28.71
CA GLN A 333 12.43 14.83 -28.04
C GLN A 333 11.69 16.17 -28.20
N GLU A 334 11.26 16.50 -29.43
CA GLU A 334 10.52 17.73 -29.74
C GLU A 334 9.19 17.83 -28.98
N LEU A 335 8.49 16.70 -28.78
CA LEU A 335 7.29 16.60 -27.96
C LEU A 335 7.58 16.75 -26.46
N TYR A 336 8.60 16.05 -25.96
CA TYR A 336 8.99 15.99 -24.55
C TYR A 336 9.45 17.35 -23.99
N VAL A 337 10.15 18.14 -24.81
CA VAL A 337 10.49 19.56 -24.51
C VAL A 337 9.44 20.56 -25.02
N GLY A 338 8.39 20.05 -25.67
CA GLY A 338 7.31 20.81 -26.27
C GLY A 338 6.37 21.44 -25.24
N LYS A 339 5.36 22.19 -25.72
CA LYS A 339 4.45 22.97 -24.86
C LYS A 339 3.19 22.23 -24.43
N ILE A 340 2.87 21.11 -25.06
CA ILE A 340 1.65 20.33 -24.83
C ILE A 340 1.96 19.21 -23.83
N ALA A 341 2.66 18.15 -24.26
CA ALA A 341 3.09 17.05 -23.39
C ALA A 341 3.98 17.55 -22.22
N LEU A 342 4.87 18.53 -22.48
CA LEU A 342 5.57 19.35 -21.48
C LEU A 342 6.36 18.56 -20.40
N CYS A 343 6.67 17.29 -20.68
CA CYS A 343 7.21 16.31 -19.73
C CYS A 343 8.48 16.81 -19.02
N SER A 344 9.36 17.46 -19.78
CA SER A 344 10.61 18.09 -19.31
C SER A 344 10.43 19.10 -18.17
N LYS A 345 9.23 19.69 -17.97
CA LYS A 345 8.94 20.58 -16.84
C LYS A 345 9.08 19.88 -15.49
N CYS A 346 8.71 18.60 -15.42
CA CYS A 346 8.82 17.80 -14.20
C CYS A 346 10.07 16.91 -14.24
N HIS A 347 10.23 16.13 -15.32
CA HIS A 347 11.32 15.15 -15.43
C HIS A 347 12.68 15.75 -15.85
N GLY A 348 12.74 17.07 -16.09
CA GLY A 348 13.94 17.76 -16.56
C GLY A 348 14.20 17.54 -18.05
N VAL A 349 14.98 18.43 -18.67
CA VAL A 349 15.23 18.38 -20.13
C VAL A 349 15.99 17.15 -20.61
N ASN A 350 16.70 16.47 -19.70
CA ASN A 350 17.45 15.23 -19.95
C ASN A 350 16.81 13.99 -19.30
N GLY A 351 15.59 14.08 -18.77
CA GLY A 351 14.90 12.98 -18.10
C GLY A 351 15.48 12.56 -16.74
N LEU A 352 16.28 13.41 -16.09
CA LEU A 352 16.97 13.11 -14.83
C LEU A 352 16.08 13.16 -13.58
N GLY A 353 14.80 13.57 -13.71
CA GLY A 353 13.91 13.82 -12.58
C GLY A 353 14.20 15.12 -11.81
N ASP A 354 14.95 16.04 -12.42
CA ASP A 354 15.54 17.23 -11.80
C ASP A 354 14.82 18.56 -12.12
N GLY A 355 13.64 18.50 -12.73
CA GLY A 355 12.78 19.65 -12.98
C GLY A 355 11.94 20.06 -11.75
N GLN A 356 10.63 20.20 -11.93
CA GLN A 356 9.69 20.49 -10.84
C GLN A 356 9.68 19.34 -9.82
N THR A 357 10.33 19.59 -8.69
CA THR A 357 10.61 18.60 -7.63
C THR A 357 10.01 18.98 -6.26
N THR A 358 9.20 20.05 -6.20
CA THR A 358 8.58 20.57 -4.97
C THR A 358 7.06 20.33 -4.87
N ASP A 359 6.50 19.44 -5.70
CA ASP A 359 5.11 18.98 -5.53
C ASP A 359 5.04 17.73 -4.63
N PHE A 360 3.84 17.35 -4.22
CA PHE A 360 3.53 16.27 -3.29
C PHE A 360 2.54 15.28 -3.92
N ASP A 361 2.41 14.09 -3.35
CA ASP A 361 1.41 13.11 -3.80
C ASP A 361 0.02 13.38 -3.19
N ASP A 362 -1.02 12.73 -3.71
CA ASP A 362 -2.39 13.02 -3.29
C ASP A 362 -2.73 12.36 -1.92
N TRP A 363 -1.86 11.49 -1.43
CA TRP A 363 -1.84 11.08 -0.02
C TRP A 363 -1.49 12.26 0.87
N THR A 364 -0.45 13.03 0.54
CA THR A 364 -0.09 14.26 1.26
C THR A 364 -1.11 15.40 1.03
N LYS A 365 -1.56 15.61 -0.22
CA LYS A 365 -2.38 16.78 -0.57
C LYS A 365 -3.76 16.79 0.08
N GLU A 366 -4.42 15.64 0.26
CA GLU A 366 -5.79 15.56 0.83
C GLU A 366 -5.88 16.29 2.18
N TRP A 367 -5.01 15.96 3.14
CA TRP A 367 -5.00 16.53 4.50
C TRP A 367 -4.06 17.73 4.65
N THR A 368 -3.52 18.27 3.55
CA THR A 368 -2.74 19.52 3.58
C THR A 368 -3.41 20.57 2.70
N LEU A 369 -3.05 20.63 1.42
CA LEU A 369 -3.51 21.64 0.48
C LEU A 369 -5.03 21.59 0.24
N GLY A 370 -5.64 20.40 0.29
CA GLY A 370 -7.09 20.20 0.21
C GLY A 370 -7.88 20.83 1.35
N ILE A 371 -7.25 21.05 2.51
CA ILE A 371 -7.82 21.75 3.67
C ILE A 371 -7.15 23.12 3.91
N GLY A 372 -6.44 23.65 2.91
CA GLY A 372 -5.78 24.96 2.96
C GLY A 372 -4.49 25.05 3.79
N ILE A 373 -4.04 23.94 4.40
CA ILE A 373 -2.81 23.90 5.19
C ILE A 373 -1.60 23.63 4.27
N LYS A 374 -0.56 24.44 4.40
CA LYS A 374 0.68 24.25 3.65
C LYS A 374 1.53 23.12 4.25
N PRO A 375 2.07 22.17 3.44
CA PRO A 375 2.95 21.10 3.90
C PRO A 375 4.16 21.55 4.75
N GLU A 376 4.66 22.78 4.56
CA GLU A 376 5.77 23.32 5.34
C GLU A 376 5.35 23.82 6.74
N ASN A 377 4.06 24.03 6.99
CA ASN A 377 3.52 24.58 8.24
C ASN A 377 3.39 23.50 9.33
N ARG A 378 4.55 23.03 9.83
CA ARG A 378 4.65 21.90 10.76
C ARG A 378 3.74 22.00 11.99
N ASP A 379 3.52 23.20 12.53
CA ASP A 379 2.69 23.41 13.72
C ASP A 379 1.20 23.11 13.45
N ALA A 380 0.70 23.48 12.26
CA ALA A 380 -0.66 23.18 11.84
C ALA A 380 -0.87 21.70 11.47
N LEU A 381 0.21 20.96 11.19
CA LEU A 381 0.14 19.52 10.92
C LEU A 381 0.12 18.66 12.20
N ILE A 382 0.42 19.21 13.38
CA ILE A 382 0.50 18.45 14.64
C ILE A 382 -0.76 17.59 14.91
N PRO A 383 -2.01 18.08 14.74
CA PRO A 383 -3.21 17.26 15.00
C PRO A 383 -3.34 16.03 14.09
N LEU A 384 -2.88 16.16 12.84
CA LEU A 384 -2.91 15.12 11.79
C LEU A 384 -1.77 14.12 11.97
N LEU A 385 -0.54 14.60 12.21
CA LEU A 385 0.62 13.76 12.51
C LEU A 385 0.38 12.93 13.79
N ALA A 386 -0.24 13.53 14.82
CA ALA A 386 -0.62 12.83 16.06
C ALA A 386 -1.73 11.78 15.88
N ARG A 387 -2.49 11.87 14.78
CA ARG A 387 -3.52 10.90 14.36
C ARG A 387 -3.04 9.95 13.25
N GLY A 388 -1.73 9.97 12.93
CA GLY A 388 -1.08 8.98 12.08
C GLY A 388 -0.55 9.47 10.73
N ALA A 389 -0.81 10.72 10.33
CA ALA A 389 -0.34 11.24 9.05
C ALA A 389 1.20 11.15 8.97
N LEU A 390 1.74 10.65 7.86
CA LEU A 390 3.18 10.63 7.63
C LEU A 390 3.69 12.04 7.28
N PRO A 391 4.90 12.45 7.69
CA PRO A 391 5.45 13.76 7.34
C PRO A 391 5.45 14.01 5.82
N PRO A 392 5.06 15.19 5.32
CA PRO A 392 5.04 15.47 3.88
C PRO A 392 6.38 15.22 3.20
N ILE A 393 6.39 14.38 2.16
CA ILE A 393 7.55 14.15 1.28
C ILE A 393 7.22 14.56 -0.15
N ASN A 394 8.18 15.19 -0.84
CA ASN A 394 7.99 15.57 -2.23
C ASN A 394 7.97 14.36 -3.15
N ALA A 395 6.98 14.32 -4.04
CA ALA A 395 6.86 13.32 -5.07
C ALA A 395 7.86 13.63 -6.20
N LYS A 396 9.00 12.94 -6.17
CA LYS A 396 10.07 13.14 -7.15
C LYS A 396 9.74 12.44 -8.48
N PRO A 397 9.81 13.13 -9.63
CA PRO A 397 9.70 12.49 -10.94
C PRO A 397 10.80 11.45 -11.16
N ARG A 398 10.50 10.42 -11.96
CA ARG A 398 11.43 9.33 -12.29
C ARG A 398 12.63 9.87 -13.07
N ASN A 399 13.84 9.42 -12.69
CA ASN A 399 15.02 9.50 -13.55
C ASN A 399 14.96 8.35 -14.58
N PHE A 400 14.76 8.70 -15.84
CA PHE A 400 14.67 7.75 -16.94
C PHE A 400 16.03 7.18 -17.37
N THR A 401 17.15 7.84 -17.06
CA THR A 401 18.48 7.39 -17.50
C THR A 401 18.94 6.08 -16.84
N THR A 402 18.20 5.59 -15.84
CA THR A 402 18.52 4.34 -15.13
C THR A 402 17.77 3.13 -15.70
N GLY A 403 16.89 3.28 -16.70
CA GLY A 403 16.08 2.20 -17.27
C GLY A 403 15.02 1.57 -16.34
N LEU A 404 14.94 2.01 -15.08
CA LEU A 404 14.02 1.48 -14.07
C LEU A 404 12.71 2.27 -14.06
N PHE A 405 11.60 1.57 -14.30
CA PHE A 405 10.24 2.12 -14.29
C PHE A 405 9.40 1.37 -13.27
N HIS A 406 8.69 2.09 -12.40
CA HIS A 406 8.02 1.48 -11.25
C HIS A 406 6.71 0.76 -11.64
N GLY A 407 6.07 1.17 -12.74
CA GLY A 407 4.73 0.72 -13.14
C GLY A 407 4.72 -0.02 -14.46
N GLY A 408 5.59 -1.02 -14.56
CA GLY A 408 5.91 -1.72 -15.81
C GLY A 408 6.98 -0.98 -16.63
N GLY A 409 7.59 -1.70 -17.59
CA GLY A 409 8.74 -1.26 -18.37
C GLY A 409 8.70 -1.59 -19.86
N THR A 410 7.70 -2.35 -20.33
CA THR A 410 7.43 -2.61 -21.76
C THR A 410 7.01 -1.34 -22.49
N ALA A 411 6.89 -1.38 -23.82
CA ALA A 411 6.36 -0.27 -24.59
C ALA A 411 4.90 0.01 -24.22
N ASN A 412 4.09 -1.04 -24.03
CA ASN A 412 2.68 -0.95 -23.64
C ASN A 412 2.51 -0.39 -22.22
N ASP A 413 3.35 -0.82 -21.26
CA ASP A 413 3.37 -0.23 -19.92
C ASP A 413 3.58 1.29 -19.99
N LEU A 414 4.63 1.72 -20.71
CA LEU A 414 4.96 3.13 -20.85
C LEU A 414 3.87 3.91 -21.59
N TYR A 415 3.18 3.30 -22.56
CA TYR A 415 2.02 3.89 -23.22
C TYR A 415 0.93 4.21 -22.19
N ILE A 416 0.47 3.22 -21.41
CA ILE A 416 -0.58 3.43 -20.41
C ILE A 416 -0.12 4.41 -19.31
N ARG A 417 1.15 4.37 -18.89
CA ARG A 417 1.71 5.37 -17.93
C ARG A 417 1.73 6.80 -18.50
N ILE A 418 1.83 6.98 -19.82
CA ILE A 418 1.79 8.30 -20.46
C ILE A 418 0.33 8.75 -20.69
N THR A 419 -0.53 7.88 -21.24
CA THR A 419 -1.90 8.24 -21.59
C THR A 419 -2.77 8.44 -20.35
N GLN A 420 -2.79 7.50 -19.41
CA GLN A 420 -3.56 7.57 -18.16
C GLN A 420 -2.84 8.35 -17.04
N GLY A 421 -1.53 8.57 -17.18
CA GLY A 421 -0.70 9.14 -16.12
C GLY A 421 -0.42 8.14 -15.00
N ILE A 422 -0.19 8.66 -13.79
CA ILE A 422 0.02 7.85 -12.58
C ILE A 422 -0.86 8.39 -11.46
N GLU A 423 -1.88 7.63 -11.09
CA GLU A 423 -2.94 8.09 -10.20
C GLU A 423 -2.45 8.40 -8.77
N GLY A 424 -3.12 9.34 -8.10
CA GLY A 424 -2.70 9.84 -6.79
C GLY A 424 -1.31 10.50 -6.77
N SER A 425 -0.79 10.95 -7.92
CA SER A 425 0.53 11.56 -8.06
C SER A 425 0.48 12.82 -8.94
N PRO A 426 1.53 13.68 -8.91
CA PRO A 426 1.62 14.83 -9.81
C PRO A 426 1.69 14.55 -11.32
N MET A 427 1.76 13.28 -11.75
CA MET A 427 1.85 12.92 -13.17
C MET A 427 0.44 12.74 -13.76
N PRO A 428 -0.06 13.70 -14.57
CA PRO A 428 -1.39 13.64 -15.15
C PRO A 428 -1.45 12.67 -16.33
N ALA A 429 -2.67 12.40 -16.79
CA ALA A 429 -2.92 11.88 -18.13
C ALA A 429 -2.35 12.80 -19.22
N ALA A 430 -2.08 12.25 -20.39
CA ALA A 430 -1.73 13.01 -21.58
C ALA A 430 -2.90 13.93 -22.00
N THR A 431 -2.60 15.10 -22.54
CA THR A 431 -3.60 15.97 -23.18
C THR A 431 -3.29 16.05 -24.68
N PHE A 432 -4.04 15.29 -25.47
CA PHE A 432 -3.92 15.29 -26.93
C PHE A 432 -4.51 16.56 -27.56
N VAL A 433 -3.94 16.95 -28.70
CA VAL A 433 -4.31 18.13 -29.49
C VAL A 433 -4.09 17.83 -30.97
N ASP A 434 -5.17 17.74 -31.73
CA ASP A 434 -5.19 17.48 -33.19
C ASP A 434 -4.11 18.25 -33.95
N GLY A 435 -3.25 17.54 -34.68
CA GLY A 435 -2.17 18.10 -35.49
C GLY A 435 -0.98 18.70 -34.74
N GLU A 436 -0.93 18.65 -33.40
CA GLU A 436 0.24 19.04 -32.60
C GLU A 436 0.80 17.88 -31.74
N PHE A 437 -0.07 17.11 -31.08
CA PHE A 437 0.26 15.92 -30.29
C PHE A 437 -0.91 14.93 -30.26
N GLU A 438 -0.78 13.81 -30.98
CA GLU A 438 -1.83 12.79 -31.15
C GLU A 438 -1.48 11.48 -30.39
N GLU A 439 -2.32 10.46 -30.43
CA GLU A 439 -2.06 9.20 -29.69
C GLU A 439 -0.83 8.44 -30.22
N ASP A 440 -0.66 8.37 -31.55
CA ASP A 440 0.52 7.75 -32.18
C ASP A 440 1.86 8.44 -31.79
N ASP A 441 1.83 9.72 -31.42
CA ASP A 441 3.02 10.45 -30.96
C ASP A 441 3.58 9.92 -29.62
N VAL A 442 2.79 9.15 -28.85
CA VAL A 442 3.25 8.49 -27.62
C VAL A 442 4.35 7.46 -27.93
N TRP A 443 4.30 6.80 -29.09
CA TRP A 443 5.35 5.88 -29.54
C TRP A 443 6.69 6.58 -29.85
N HIS A 444 6.63 7.82 -30.31
CA HIS A 444 7.82 8.67 -30.43
C HIS A 444 8.37 9.09 -29.06
N LEU A 445 7.50 9.45 -28.11
CA LEU A 445 7.90 9.73 -26.73
C LEU A 445 8.59 8.51 -26.07
N ILE A 446 8.03 7.31 -26.21
CA ILE A 446 8.61 6.07 -25.66
C ILE A 446 10.02 5.81 -26.23
N ASN A 447 10.19 5.94 -27.55
CA ASN A 447 11.51 5.82 -28.18
C ASN A 447 12.52 6.86 -27.66
N TYR A 448 12.07 8.10 -27.44
CA TYR A 448 12.92 9.11 -26.81
C TYR A 448 13.29 8.73 -25.35
N LEU A 449 12.35 8.21 -24.56
CA LEU A 449 12.62 7.74 -23.19
C LEU A 449 13.60 6.55 -23.16
N ARG A 450 13.56 5.64 -24.14
CA ARG A 450 14.59 4.60 -24.32
C ARG A 450 15.96 5.22 -24.63
N SER A 451 16.02 6.23 -25.51
CA SER A 451 17.27 6.89 -25.92
C SER A 451 18.01 7.64 -24.79
N LEU A 452 17.32 7.93 -23.67
CA LEU A 452 17.91 8.54 -22.48
C LEU A 452 18.62 7.53 -21.56
N GLN A 453 18.44 6.23 -21.77
CA GLN A 453 18.97 5.20 -20.88
C GLN A 453 20.48 5.04 -21.06
N THR A 454 21.21 5.17 -19.96
CA THR A 454 22.63 4.78 -19.91
C THR A 454 22.72 3.26 -20.07
N PRO A 455 23.71 2.72 -20.82
CA PRO A 455 23.97 1.29 -20.80
C PRO A 455 24.16 0.79 -19.36
N PRO A 456 23.71 -0.43 -19.01
CA PRO A 456 24.08 -1.03 -17.74
C PRO A 456 25.60 -1.10 -17.63
N GLU A 457 26.16 -0.81 -16.46
CA GLU A 457 27.58 -1.06 -16.22
C GLU A 457 27.83 -2.57 -16.35
N PRO A 458 28.91 -3.01 -17.03
CA PRO A 458 29.19 -4.42 -17.20
C PRO A 458 29.40 -5.06 -15.82
N GLU A 459 28.73 -6.17 -15.57
CA GLU A 459 28.84 -6.90 -14.30
C GLU A 459 30.30 -7.28 -14.03
N GLU A 460 30.91 -6.69 -12.99
CA GLU A 460 32.19 -7.17 -12.49
C GLU A 460 31.97 -8.53 -11.84
N GLU A 461 32.30 -9.60 -12.58
CA GLU A 461 32.26 -11.00 -12.15
C GLU A 461 32.89 -11.13 -10.76
N SER A 462 32.04 -11.32 -9.74
CA SER A 462 32.41 -11.08 -8.34
C SER A 462 33.24 -12.23 -7.77
N THR A 463 34.55 -12.18 -8.03
CA THR A 463 35.53 -13.22 -7.67
C THR A 463 35.86 -13.34 -6.17
N GLU A 464 35.14 -12.65 -5.27
CA GLU A 464 35.20 -12.92 -3.84
C GLU A 464 34.16 -13.97 -3.42
N GLU A 465 34.64 -15.14 -2.96
CA GLU A 465 33.81 -16.11 -2.25
C GLU A 465 33.08 -15.44 -1.06
N PRO A 466 31.81 -15.77 -0.78
CA PRO A 466 31.05 -15.15 0.30
C PRO A 466 31.69 -15.48 1.66
N LYS A 467 32.26 -14.47 2.30
CA LYS A 467 32.88 -14.60 3.63
C LYS A 467 31.79 -14.95 4.65
N PRO A 468 31.97 -15.98 5.50
CA PRO A 468 30.94 -16.41 6.44
C PRO A 468 30.66 -15.32 7.49
N THR A 469 29.40 -14.93 7.61
CA THR A 469 28.94 -13.90 8.55
C THR A 469 28.96 -14.43 9.99
N GLU A 470 29.94 -14.00 10.80
CA GLU A 470 29.88 -14.20 12.25
C GLU A 470 28.70 -13.38 12.83
N VAL A 471 27.60 -14.06 13.17
CA VAL A 471 26.46 -13.45 13.85
C VAL A 471 26.86 -13.08 15.29
N ALA A 472 27.15 -11.80 15.50
CA ALA A 472 27.54 -11.26 16.80
C ALA A 472 26.34 -11.18 17.77
N ILE A 473 26.09 -12.25 18.50
CA ILE A 473 25.05 -12.33 19.55
C ILE A 473 25.27 -11.23 20.61
N ARG A 474 24.25 -10.38 20.82
CA ARG A 474 24.12 -9.43 21.94
C ARG A 474 22.67 -9.21 22.34
#